data_AF-A0A2T1DAZ3-F1
#
_entry.id   AF-A0A2T1DAZ3-F1
#
_cell.length_a   1.000
_cell.length_b   1.000
_cell.length_c   1.000
_cell.angle_alpha   90.00
_cell.angle_beta   90.00
_cell.angle_gamma   90.00
#
_symmetry.space_group_name_H-M   'P 1'
#
loop_
_entity.id
_entity.type
_entity.pdbx_description
1 polymer ?
#
loop_
_entity_poly.entity_id
_entity_poly.type
_entity_poly.pdbx_seq_one_letter_code
_entity_poly.pdbx_strand_id
1 'polypeptide(L)'
;VQSELYKGIQLNYKKSPATPQKPALILPLNPLSLPNSNLPASFATAAVGNTSDSGNNLKFVLFASSPNILRDAINNVAAANLNLNNSPNYQKALQQLDRGRIALAFVNFPEPEAPQNIPVSPNSLAVAIGVNRRGLLAQTALVTSRENTASPTLSEPVLALQYIPSASPFAVASTDLRNFWADLSSMVSANAEVSKLVDRALGDIQQVWGVNLPQDIFNWVQGEYALAVVPSSSNSADWVFVTETSADALQAIDKLDEIARSKEYSIGSFTLRNQKITAWTQLTTSSNSGKENKRQSAIVTEAKGVRATVGKYEIFTTSVEAMDAALKAAETGSLVANQDFQISIEALPPANDGYFYLDWPSIRSIWEKQIPLLRLIELSARPLFDHLRSITVTSTGEITGIRKATIFMRLN
;
A
#
# COMPACT_ATOMS: atom_id res chain seq x y z
N VAL A 1 -7.98 -41.32 -13.39
CA VAL A 1 -7.70 -40.16 -14.26
C VAL A 1 -8.30 -40.48 -15.61
N GLN A 2 -9.06 -39.56 -16.20
CA GLN A 2 -9.62 -39.71 -17.55
C GLN A 2 -8.76 -38.90 -18.51
N SER A 3 -8.65 -39.39 -19.75
CA SER A 3 -7.97 -38.71 -20.85
C SER A 3 -8.93 -38.61 -22.02
N GLU A 4 -9.00 -37.44 -22.64
CA GLU A 4 -9.77 -37.23 -23.87
C GLU A 4 -8.96 -36.40 -24.87
N LEU A 5 -9.30 -36.52 -26.16
CA LEU A 5 -8.72 -35.70 -27.21
C LEU A 5 -9.73 -34.59 -27.56
N TYR A 6 -9.36 -33.33 -27.32
CA TYR A 6 -10.18 -32.16 -27.64
C TYR A 6 -9.46 -31.30 -28.66
N LYS A 7 -10.02 -31.18 -29.87
CA LYS A 7 -9.42 -30.41 -31.00
C LYS A 7 -7.93 -30.75 -31.24
N GLY A 8 -7.56 -32.03 -31.14
CA GLY A 8 -6.19 -32.51 -31.32
C GLY A 8 -5.27 -32.34 -30.10
N ILE A 9 -5.77 -31.81 -28.98
CA ILE A 9 -5.03 -31.64 -27.72
C ILE A 9 -5.48 -32.71 -26.72
N GLN A 10 -4.54 -33.41 -26.09
CA GLN A 10 -4.84 -34.39 -25.05
C GLN A 10 -5.10 -33.68 -23.71
N LEU A 11 -6.31 -33.83 -23.18
CA LEU A 11 -6.72 -33.34 -21.87
C LEU A 11 -6.69 -34.49 -20.85
N ASN A 12 -6.11 -34.26 -19.68
CA ASN A 12 -6.09 -35.22 -18.57
C ASN A 12 -6.73 -34.59 -17.33
N TYR A 13 -7.74 -35.26 -16.75
CA TYR A 13 -8.43 -34.74 -15.56
C TYR A 13 -8.96 -35.86 -14.65
N LYS A 14 -9.26 -35.53 -13.40
CA LYS A 14 -9.91 -36.44 -12.45
C LYS A 14 -11.41 -36.13 -12.44
N LYS A 15 -12.26 -37.16 -12.57
CA LYS A 15 -13.71 -37.03 -12.41
C LYS A 15 -14.02 -37.16 -10.93
N SER A 16 -14.66 -36.16 -10.32
CA SER A 16 -15.18 -36.28 -8.95
C SER A 16 -16.17 -37.45 -8.89
N PRO A 17 -16.16 -38.29 -7.83
CA PRO A 17 -17.23 -39.25 -7.63
C PRO A 17 -18.55 -38.49 -7.49
N ALA A 18 -19.54 -38.81 -8.32
CA ALA A 18 -20.90 -38.34 -8.13
C ALA A 18 -21.39 -38.94 -6.80
N THR A 19 -21.33 -38.15 -5.73
CA THR A 19 -21.88 -38.56 -4.44
C THR A 19 -23.33 -38.07 -4.41
N PRO A 20 -24.34 -38.92 -4.15
CA PRO A 20 -25.71 -38.46 -4.02
C PRO A 20 -25.79 -37.43 -2.89
N GLN A 21 -26.42 -36.29 -3.16
CA GLN A 21 -26.63 -35.21 -2.19
C GLN A 21 -27.40 -35.75 -0.98
N LYS A 22 -26.72 -35.93 0.14
CA LYS A 22 -27.35 -35.97 1.46
C LYS A 22 -27.14 -34.59 2.09
N PRO A 23 -28.15 -33.95 2.69
CA PRO A 23 -27.98 -32.62 3.26
C PRO A 23 -26.94 -32.71 4.38
N ALA A 24 -25.79 -32.06 4.21
CA ALA A 24 -24.81 -31.94 5.27
C ALA A 24 -25.33 -30.90 6.26
N LEU A 25 -25.58 -31.35 7.50
CA LEU A 25 -25.78 -30.48 8.65
C LEU A 25 -24.58 -29.54 8.77
N ILE A 26 -24.87 -28.24 8.82
CA ILE A 26 -23.89 -27.18 9.08
C ILE A 26 -23.38 -27.41 10.51
N LEU A 27 -22.16 -27.93 10.63
CA LEU A 27 -21.39 -27.91 11.88
C LEU A 27 -20.48 -26.67 11.87
N PRO A 28 -20.23 -26.06 13.04
CA PRO A 28 -19.50 -24.81 13.15
C PRO A 28 -18.05 -24.96 12.69
N LEU A 29 -17.57 -23.91 12.01
CA LEU A 29 -16.23 -23.78 11.44
C LEU A 29 -15.13 -24.08 12.47
N ASN A 30 -14.35 -25.12 12.20
CA ASN A 30 -13.10 -25.40 12.90
C ASN A 30 -11.97 -24.64 12.18
N PRO A 31 -11.25 -23.69 12.83
CA PRO A 31 -10.12 -23.02 12.22
C PRO A 31 -8.89 -23.92 12.30
N LEU A 32 -8.04 -23.89 11.26
CA LEU A 32 -6.74 -24.59 11.15
C LEU A 32 -6.81 -26.07 10.77
N SER A 33 -7.16 -26.33 9.51
CA SER A 33 -6.51 -27.42 8.76
C SER A 33 -5.82 -26.81 7.55
N LEU A 34 -4.49 -26.98 7.47
CA LEU A 34 -3.74 -26.74 6.24
C LEU A 34 -4.36 -27.62 5.15
N PRO A 35 -4.55 -27.14 3.91
CA PRO A 35 -5.04 -27.99 2.85
C PRO A 35 -4.04 -29.14 2.66
N ASN A 36 -4.50 -30.36 2.95
CA ASN A 36 -3.82 -31.56 2.50
C ASN A 36 -3.48 -31.39 1.01
N SER A 37 -2.26 -31.75 0.62
CA SER A 37 -1.68 -31.72 -0.72
C SER A 37 -2.37 -32.67 -1.72
N ASN A 38 -3.69 -32.75 -1.67
CA ASN A 38 -4.52 -33.37 -2.67
C ASN A 38 -5.05 -32.26 -3.57
N LEU A 39 -4.54 -32.21 -4.82
CA LEU A 39 -5.11 -31.39 -5.88
C LEU A 39 -6.65 -31.51 -5.84
N PRO A 40 -7.41 -30.39 -5.91
CA PRO A 40 -8.86 -30.44 -5.87
C PRO A 40 -9.37 -31.41 -6.94
N ALA A 41 -10.44 -32.14 -6.63
CA ALA A 41 -10.95 -33.24 -7.45
C ALA A 41 -11.39 -32.83 -8.87
N SER A 42 -11.36 -31.53 -9.19
CA SER A 42 -11.70 -30.94 -10.48
C SER A 42 -10.48 -30.52 -11.32
N PHE A 43 -9.24 -30.65 -10.86
CA PHE A 43 -8.06 -30.17 -11.59
C PHE A 43 -7.82 -30.89 -12.93
N ALA A 44 -7.47 -30.13 -13.96
CA ALA A 44 -7.26 -30.61 -15.33
C ALA A 44 -5.95 -30.07 -15.92
N THR A 45 -5.34 -30.85 -16.82
CA THR A 45 -4.08 -30.50 -17.50
C THR A 45 -4.15 -30.77 -19.00
N ALA A 46 -3.40 -30.01 -19.81
CA ALA A 46 -3.25 -30.23 -21.25
C ALA A 46 -1.81 -30.00 -21.69
N ALA A 47 -1.31 -30.78 -22.65
CA ALA A 47 -0.04 -30.48 -23.32
C ALA A 47 -0.34 -29.91 -24.71
N VAL A 48 0.14 -28.70 -24.99
CA VAL A 48 -0.11 -27.99 -26.25
C VAL A 48 1.23 -27.71 -26.93
N GLY A 49 1.41 -28.20 -28.15
CA GLY A 49 2.55 -27.85 -28.99
C GLY A 49 2.13 -26.85 -30.05
N ASN A 50 2.94 -25.81 -30.27
CA ASN A 50 2.84 -24.98 -31.45
C ASN A 50 4.14 -25.07 -32.26
N THR A 51 4.03 -25.46 -33.53
CA THR A 51 5.10 -25.32 -34.52
C THR A 51 5.08 -23.88 -35.00
N SER A 52 6.01 -23.05 -34.52
CA SER A 52 6.19 -21.71 -35.08
C SER A 52 6.85 -21.82 -36.46
N ASP A 53 6.47 -20.94 -37.40
CA ASP A 53 7.16 -20.76 -38.70
C ASP A 53 8.67 -20.46 -38.57
N SER A 54 9.13 -20.12 -37.36
CA SER A 54 10.55 -19.93 -37.00
C SER A 54 11.31 -21.22 -36.63
N GLY A 55 10.69 -22.40 -36.74
CA GLY A 55 11.33 -23.70 -36.48
C GLY A 55 11.44 -24.08 -34.99
N ASN A 56 11.01 -23.22 -34.07
CA ASN A 56 10.97 -23.53 -32.64
C ASN A 56 9.66 -24.21 -32.25
N ASN A 57 9.75 -25.46 -31.79
CA ASN A 57 8.62 -26.20 -31.20
C ASN A 57 8.40 -25.74 -29.75
N LEU A 58 7.47 -24.82 -29.54
CA LEU A 58 7.08 -24.42 -28.20
C LEU A 58 6.06 -25.42 -27.65
N LYS A 59 6.43 -26.12 -26.58
CA LYS A 59 5.54 -27.06 -25.86
C LYS A 59 5.13 -26.42 -24.54
N PHE A 60 3.85 -26.18 -24.38
CA PHE A 60 3.24 -25.64 -23.18
C PHE A 60 2.49 -26.74 -22.43
N VAL A 61 2.45 -26.62 -21.10
CA VAL A 61 1.56 -27.41 -20.25
C VAL A 61 0.56 -26.45 -19.61
N LEU A 62 -0.72 -26.66 -19.90
CA LEU A 62 -1.82 -25.89 -19.33
C LEU A 62 -2.33 -26.58 -18.07
N PHE A 63 -2.70 -25.78 -17.08
CA PHE A 63 -3.29 -26.21 -15.81
C PHE A 63 -4.56 -25.41 -15.56
N ALA A 64 -5.64 -26.07 -15.14
CA ALA A 64 -6.89 -25.40 -14.79
C ALA A 64 -7.63 -26.12 -13.66
N SER A 65 -8.55 -25.39 -13.02
CA SER A 65 -9.40 -25.93 -11.96
C SER A 65 -10.55 -26.80 -12.47
N SER A 66 -10.78 -26.87 -13.80
CA SER A 66 -11.74 -27.79 -14.44
C SER A 66 -11.37 -28.07 -15.91
N PRO A 67 -11.80 -29.21 -16.48
CA PRO A 67 -11.60 -29.48 -17.90
C PRO A 67 -12.40 -28.52 -18.80
N ASN A 68 -13.53 -27.98 -18.32
CA ASN A 68 -14.30 -26.98 -19.07
C ASN A 68 -13.47 -25.71 -19.31
N ILE A 69 -12.73 -25.23 -18.31
CA ILE A 69 -11.84 -24.08 -18.45
C ILE A 69 -10.74 -24.33 -19.49
N LEU A 70 -10.21 -25.56 -19.59
CA LEU A 70 -9.24 -25.89 -20.63
C LEU A 70 -9.87 -25.90 -22.03
N ARG A 71 -11.08 -26.44 -22.17
CA ARG A 71 -11.82 -26.42 -23.44
C ARG A 71 -12.11 -24.98 -23.88
N ASP A 72 -12.56 -24.14 -22.95
CA ASP A 72 -12.81 -22.72 -23.20
C ASP A 72 -11.52 -21.99 -23.56
N ALA A 73 -10.41 -22.24 -22.86
CA ALA A 73 -9.11 -21.66 -23.20
C ALA A 73 -8.65 -22.06 -24.60
N ILE A 74 -8.77 -23.34 -24.98
CA ILE A 74 -8.43 -23.84 -26.33
C ILE A 74 -9.32 -23.17 -27.39
N ASN A 75 -10.62 -23.02 -27.11
CA ASN A 75 -11.55 -22.34 -28.02
C ASN A 75 -11.22 -20.85 -28.19
N ASN A 76 -10.88 -20.18 -27.09
CA ASN A 76 -10.57 -18.75 -27.10
C ASN A 76 -9.27 -18.45 -27.84
N VAL A 77 -8.29 -19.35 -27.85
CA VAL A 77 -7.08 -19.20 -28.68
C VAL A 77 -7.43 -19.22 -30.18
N ALA A 78 -8.38 -20.05 -30.60
CA ALA A 78 -8.80 -20.15 -31.99
C ALA A 78 -9.69 -18.97 -32.44
N ALA A 79 -10.38 -18.31 -31.51
CA ALA A 79 -11.20 -17.13 -31.77
C ALA A 79 -10.37 -15.85 -31.58
N ALA A 80 -10.04 -15.16 -32.68
CA ALA A 80 -9.19 -13.97 -32.64
C ALA A 80 -9.69 -12.89 -31.65
N ASN A 81 -11.00 -12.73 -31.47
CA ASN A 81 -11.57 -11.72 -30.57
C ASN A 81 -11.64 -12.13 -29.09
N LEU A 82 -11.34 -13.38 -28.73
CA LEU A 82 -11.46 -13.89 -27.36
C LEU A 82 -10.12 -14.17 -26.69
N ASN A 83 -9.01 -14.05 -27.43
CA ASN A 83 -7.67 -14.23 -26.88
C ASN A 83 -7.14 -12.92 -26.27
N LEU A 84 -6.28 -13.07 -25.26
CA LEU A 84 -5.68 -11.93 -24.55
C LEU A 84 -4.80 -11.07 -25.47
N ASN A 85 -4.13 -11.68 -26.45
CA ASN A 85 -3.26 -10.96 -27.39
C ASN A 85 -3.99 -9.90 -28.20
N ASN A 86 -5.30 -10.07 -28.43
CA ASN A 86 -6.14 -9.13 -29.17
C ASN A 86 -7.04 -8.28 -28.26
N SER A 87 -6.89 -8.40 -26.93
CA SER A 87 -7.58 -7.51 -26.00
C SER A 87 -6.98 -6.11 -26.05
N PRO A 88 -7.76 -5.05 -26.34
CA PRO A 88 -7.25 -3.68 -26.40
C PRO A 88 -6.63 -3.24 -25.08
N ASN A 89 -7.24 -3.58 -23.94
CA ASN A 89 -6.72 -3.23 -22.61
C ASN A 89 -5.39 -3.92 -22.33
N TYR A 90 -5.26 -5.19 -22.72
CA TYR A 90 -3.99 -5.92 -22.59
C TYR A 90 -2.89 -5.31 -23.45
N GLN A 91 -3.17 -5.03 -24.74
CA GLN A 91 -2.20 -4.41 -25.64
C GLN A 91 -1.78 -3.02 -25.16
N LYS A 92 -2.75 -2.19 -24.75
CA LYS A 92 -2.51 -0.87 -24.14
C LYS A 92 -1.59 -0.99 -22.92
N ALA A 93 -1.91 -1.88 -21.99
CA ALA A 93 -1.11 -2.06 -20.78
C ALA A 93 0.30 -2.57 -21.10
N LEU A 94 0.44 -3.55 -21.99
CA LEU A 94 1.72 -4.14 -22.36
C LEU A 94 2.65 -3.15 -23.09
N GLN A 95 2.09 -2.22 -23.87
CA GLN A 95 2.87 -1.14 -24.51
C GLN A 95 3.52 -0.20 -23.49
N GLN A 96 2.92 -0.06 -22.31
CA GLN A 96 3.42 0.82 -21.25
C GLN A 96 4.41 0.14 -20.29
N LEU A 97 4.55 -1.19 -20.36
CA LEU A 97 5.49 -1.97 -19.53
C LEU A 97 6.81 -2.17 -20.28
N ASP A 98 7.76 -1.26 -20.08
CA ASP A 98 9.06 -1.24 -20.77
C ASP A 98 10.17 -2.00 -20.04
N ARG A 99 9.98 -2.32 -18.75
CA ARG A 99 10.92 -3.09 -17.91
C ARG A 99 10.23 -4.31 -17.29
N GLY A 100 11.04 -5.26 -16.82
CA GLY A 100 10.59 -6.42 -16.06
C GLY A 100 9.80 -7.43 -16.90
N ARG A 101 10.49 -8.38 -17.52
CA ARG A 101 9.85 -9.39 -18.38
C ARG A 101 10.19 -10.83 -18.00
N ILE A 102 10.63 -11.07 -16.76
CA ILE A 102 10.81 -12.44 -16.28
C ILE A 102 9.48 -13.08 -15.87
N ALA A 103 8.50 -12.27 -15.49
CA ALA A 103 7.12 -12.68 -15.29
C ALA A 103 6.16 -11.54 -15.63
N LEU A 104 4.97 -11.89 -16.12
CA LEU A 104 3.89 -10.96 -16.43
C LEU A 104 2.59 -11.51 -15.86
N ALA A 105 1.85 -10.68 -15.15
CA ALA A 105 0.49 -10.95 -14.70
C ALA A 105 -0.45 -9.91 -15.32
N PHE A 106 -1.66 -10.33 -15.65
CA PHE A 106 -2.72 -9.46 -16.13
C PHE A 106 -4.03 -9.86 -15.49
N VAL A 107 -4.75 -8.88 -14.95
CA VAL A 107 -6.03 -9.07 -14.26
C VAL A 107 -7.02 -8.05 -14.80
N ASN A 108 -8.20 -8.51 -15.22
CA ASN A 108 -9.34 -7.65 -15.46
C ASN A 108 -10.13 -7.49 -14.16
N PHE A 109 -10.57 -6.28 -13.86
CA PHE A 109 -11.46 -6.03 -12.74
C PHE A 109 -12.92 -6.19 -13.20
N PRO A 110 -13.80 -6.71 -12.33
CA PRO A 110 -15.23 -6.74 -12.64
C PRO A 110 -15.77 -5.31 -12.76
N GLU A 111 -16.66 -5.09 -13.72
CA GLU A 111 -17.40 -3.83 -13.77
C GLU A 111 -18.28 -3.70 -12.52
N PRO A 112 -18.31 -2.53 -11.86
CA PRO A 112 -19.14 -2.34 -10.68
C PRO A 112 -20.62 -2.53 -11.04
N GLU A 113 -21.33 -3.33 -10.23
CA GLU A 113 -22.75 -3.69 -10.47
C GLU A 113 -23.72 -2.50 -10.37
N ALA A 114 -23.27 -1.36 -9.84
CA ALA A 114 -24.04 -0.12 -9.77
C ALA A 114 -23.17 1.09 -10.16
N PRO A 115 -23.73 2.11 -10.83
CA PRO A 115 -23.05 3.38 -11.04
C PRO A 115 -22.91 4.10 -9.70
N GLN A 116 -21.89 3.73 -8.93
CA GLN A 116 -21.41 4.59 -7.87
C GLN A 116 -20.73 5.79 -8.53
N ASN A 117 -20.84 6.98 -7.93
CA ASN A 117 -20.14 8.20 -8.36
C ASN A 117 -18.62 8.08 -8.10
N ILE A 118 -17.99 7.01 -8.59
CA ILE A 118 -16.56 6.75 -8.47
C ILE A 118 -15.88 7.55 -9.58
N PRO A 119 -15.04 8.54 -9.25
CA PRO A 119 -14.42 9.42 -10.24
C PRO A 119 -13.56 8.67 -11.27
N VAL A 120 -12.98 7.54 -10.89
CA VAL A 120 -12.09 6.70 -11.71
C VAL A 120 -12.34 5.22 -11.41
N SER A 121 -12.82 4.46 -12.40
CA SER A 121 -13.01 3.01 -12.25
C SER A 121 -11.84 2.25 -12.90
N PRO A 122 -11.18 1.32 -12.20
CA PRO A 122 -10.12 0.51 -12.78
C PRO A 122 -10.72 -0.60 -13.67
N ASN A 123 -10.23 -0.74 -14.90
CA ASN A 123 -10.69 -1.75 -15.85
C ASN A 123 -9.79 -2.99 -15.80
N SER A 124 -8.48 -2.79 -15.77
CA SER A 124 -7.50 -3.90 -15.75
C SER A 124 -6.16 -3.45 -15.19
N LEU A 125 -5.38 -4.40 -14.67
CA LEU A 125 -4.04 -4.22 -14.16
C LEU A 125 -3.09 -5.21 -14.82
N ALA A 126 -2.03 -4.71 -15.44
CA ALA A 126 -0.87 -5.50 -15.82
C ALA A 126 0.27 -5.28 -14.82
N VAL A 127 1.00 -6.35 -14.47
CA VAL A 127 2.19 -6.30 -13.62
C VAL A 127 3.31 -7.06 -14.29
N ALA A 128 4.42 -6.37 -14.57
CA ALA A 128 5.63 -6.93 -15.15
C ALA A 128 6.72 -7.01 -14.08
N ILE A 129 7.32 -8.18 -13.87
CA ILE A 129 8.36 -8.39 -12.85
C ILE A 129 9.71 -8.59 -13.55
N GLY A 130 10.72 -7.92 -13.01
CA GLY A 130 12.12 -7.92 -13.42
C GLY A 130 13.07 -8.17 -12.25
N VAL A 131 14.31 -8.49 -12.59
CA VAL A 131 15.40 -8.63 -11.63
C VAL A 131 16.25 -7.37 -11.65
N ASN A 132 16.63 -6.92 -10.46
CA ASN A 132 17.66 -5.91 -10.23
C ASN A 132 18.77 -6.55 -9.38
N ARG A 133 20.01 -6.04 -9.44
CA ARG A 133 21.14 -6.58 -8.66
C ARG A 133 20.88 -6.65 -7.15
N ARG A 134 20.02 -5.77 -6.63
CA ARG A 134 19.67 -5.66 -5.22
C ARG A 134 18.26 -6.18 -4.88
N GLY A 135 17.55 -6.79 -5.82
CA GLY A 135 16.19 -7.31 -5.57
C GLY A 135 15.31 -7.44 -6.80
N LEU A 136 14.01 -7.23 -6.63
CA LEU A 136 13.01 -7.34 -7.69
C LEU A 136 12.42 -5.97 -8.03
N LEU A 137 12.21 -5.73 -9.32
CA LEU A 137 11.54 -4.53 -9.82
C LEU A 137 10.26 -4.95 -10.50
N ALA A 138 9.13 -4.42 -10.04
CA ALA A 138 7.85 -4.61 -10.68
C ALA A 138 7.36 -3.29 -11.30
N GLN A 139 6.88 -3.33 -12.52
CA GLN A 139 6.14 -2.24 -13.15
C GLN A 139 4.68 -2.60 -13.24
N THR A 140 3.81 -1.64 -12.99
CA THR A 140 2.37 -1.79 -13.11
C THR A 140 1.83 -0.85 -14.17
N ALA A 141 0.79 -1.32 -14.88
CA ALA A 141 0.00 -0.52 -15.80
C ALA A 141 -1.48 -0.74 -15.47
N LEU A 142 -2.08 0.24 -14.79
CA LEU A 142 -3.49 0.25 -14.43
C LEU A 142 -4.28 1.00 -15.50
N VAL A 143 -5.07 0.28 -16.27
CA VAL A 143 -5.98 0.85 -17.26
C VAL A 143 -7.25 1.30 -16.54
N THR A 144 -7.60 2.57 -16.68
CA THR A 144 -8.81 3.15 -16.07
C THR A 144 -9.87 3.46 -17.11
N SER A 145 -11.10 3.70 -16.66
CA SER A 145 -12.22 4.11 -17.52
C SER A 145 -12.10 5.55 -18.04
N ARG A 146 -11.18 6.35 -17.47
CA ARG A 146 -10.96 7.75 -17.84
C ARG A 146 -9.76 7.84 -18.77
N GLU A 147 -9.92 8.48 -19.91
CA GLU A 147 -8.79 8.90 -20.73
C GLU A 147 -8.21 10.18 -20.14
N ASN A 148 -7.07 10.05 -19.45
CA ASN A 148 -6.33 11.16 -18.86
C ASN A 148 -4.84 11.03 -19.18
N THR A 149 -4.13 12.16 -19.19
CA THR A 149 -2.67 12.17 -19.34
C THR A 149 -2.10 13.17 -18.34
N ALA A 150 -1.26 12.68 -17.44
CA ALA A 150 -0.59 13.45 -16.41
C ALA A 150 0.89 13.09 -16.42
N SER A 151 1.75 14.09 -16.60
CA SER A 151 3.19 13.87 -16.51
C SER A 151 3.64 13.88 -15.06
N PRO A 152 4.70 13.14 -14.71
CA PRO A 152 5.28 13.19 -13.39
C PRO A 152 5.65 14.61 -12.96
N THR A 153 5.39 14.92 -11.69
CA THR A 153 5.59 16.28 -11.14
C THR A 153 6.96 16.48 -10.48
N LEU A 154 7.64 15.40 -10.09
CA LEU A 154 8.92 15.43 -9.38
C LEU A 154 10.03 14.78 -10.21
N SER A 155 11.24 15.28 -10.03
CA SER A 155 12.49 14.67 -10.53
C SER A 155 13.42 14.22 -9.40
N GLU A 156 13.10 14.59 -8.16
CA GLU A 156 13.87 14.34 -6.95
C GLU A 156 12.93 14.22 -5.75
N PRO A 157 13.38 13.64 -4.62
CA PRO A 157 12.57 13.58 -3.40
C PRO A 157 12.18 14.97 -2.91
N VAL A 158 10.95 15.12 -2.42
CA VAL A 158 10.48 16.39 -1.84
C VAL A 158 11.30 16.79 -0.62
N LEU A 159 11.49 18.10 -0.43
CA LEU A 159 12.28 18.65 0.68
C LEU A 159 11.61 18.41 2.03
N ALA A 160 10.28 18.21 2.08
CA ALA A 160 9.57 17.81 3.30
C ALA A 160 10.16 16.57 3.99
N LEU A 161 10.78 15.65 3.22
CA LEU A 161 11.46 14.46 3.76
C LEU A 161 12.68 14.79 4.64
N GLN A 162 13.21 16.02 4.61
CA GLN A 162 14.32 16.43 5.47
C GLN A 162 13.95 16.42 6.96
N TYR A 163 12.67 16.53 7.29
CA TYR A 163 12.17 16.49 8.67
C TYR A 163 11.72 15.08 9.09
N ILE A 164 11.86 14.09 8.21
CA ILE A 164 11.59 12.70 8.55
C ILE A 164 12.87 12.06 9.08
N PRO A 165 12.88 11.51 10.31
CA PRO A 165 14.06 10.83 10.86
C PRO A 165 14.53 9.68 9.97
N SER A 166 15.85 9.50 9.85
CA SER A 166 16.44 8.39 9.08
C SER A 166 16.03 6.99 9.56
N ALA A 167 15.61 6.85 10.82
CA ALA A 167 15.13 5.59 11.41
C ALA A 167 13.64 5.32 11.18
N SER A 168 12.93 6.17 10.42
CA SER A 168 11.52 5.97 10.13
C SER A 168 11.28 4.68 9.32
N PRO A 169 10.52 3.71 9.86
CA PRO A 169 10.26 2.44 9.18
C PRO A 169 9.29 2.58 8.00
N PHE A 170 8.59 3.71 7.92
CA PHE A 170 7.58 4.00 6.93
C PHE A 170 7.59 5.50 6.63
N ALA A 171 7.54 5.85 5.34
CA ALA A 171 7.32 7.22 4.90
C ALA A 171 6.55 7.26 3.57
N VAL A 172 5.67 8.24 3.42
CA VAL A 172 5.04 8.60 2.15
C VAL A 172 5.25 10.08 1.93
N ALA A 173 5.71 10.47 0.74
CA ALA A 173 5.94 11.87 0.43
C ALA A 173 5.69 12.17 -1.04
N SER A 174 5.02 13.28 -1.33
CA SER A 174 4.57 13.70 -2.66
C SER A 174 4.20 15.20 -2.62
N THR A 175 3.56 15.73 -3.66
CA THR A 175 3.14 17.13 -3.80
C THR A 175 1.63 17.33 -3.87
N ASP A 176 0.86 16.24 -3.82
CA ASP A 176 -0.60 16.31 -3.99
C ASP A 176 -1.32 15.25 -3.13
N LEU A 177 -1.40 15.50 -1.82
CA LEU A 177 -2.05 14.59 -0.88
C LEU A 177 -3.54 14.43 -1.19
N ARG A 178 -4.19 15.53 -1.59
CA ARG A 178 -5.63 15.55 -1.88
C ARG A 178 -5.97 14.60 -3.02
N ASN A 179 -5.27 14.71 -4.16
CA ASN A 179 -5.53 13.83 -5.29
C ASN A 179 -5.07 12.40 -5.01
N PHE A 180 -3.93 12.22 -4.34
CA PHE A 180 -3.47 10.89 -3.91
C PHE A 180 -4.54 10.16 -3.09
N TRP A 181 -5.11 10.82 -2.07
CA TRP A 181 -6.13 10.22 -1.22
C TRP A 181 -7.45 9.97 -1.96
N ALA A 182 -7.88 10.92 -2.81
CA ALA A 182 -9.06 10.75 -3.65
C ALA A 182 -8.92 9.53 -4.57
N ASP A 183 -7.76 9.37 -5.22
CA ASP A 183 -7.45 8.24 -6.08
C ASP A 183 -7.38 6.91 -5.32
N LEU A 184 -6.66 6.88 -4.19
CA LEU A 184 -6.55 5.69 -3.36
C LEU A 184 -7.93 5.23 -2.85
N SER A 185 -8.74 6.17 -2.34
CA SER A 185 -10.09 5.86 -1.85
C SER A 185 -11.01 5.33 -2.95
N SER A 186 -10.90 5.88 -4.17
CA SER A 186 -11.61 5.42 -5.36
C SER A 186 -11.21 3.99 -5.78
N MET A 187 -9.92 3.65 -5.66
CA MET A 187 -9.43 2.31 -6.01
C MET A 187 -9.81 1.26 -4.96
N VAL A 188 -9.74 1.64 -3.68
CA VAL A 188 -10.02 0.75 -2.56
C VAL A 188 -11.51 0.44 -2.43
N SER A 189 -12.39 1.41 -2.73
CA SER A 189 -13.85 1.23 -2.67
C SER A 189 -14.37 0.19 -3.67
N ALA A 190 -13.61 -0.13 -4.72
CA ALA A 190 -13.93 -1.19 -5.67
C ALA A 190 -13.91 -2.60 -5.04
N ASN A 191 -13.28 -2.78 -3.86
CA ASN A 191 -13.29 -4.04 -3.13
C ASN A 191 -13.75 -3.83 -1.68
N ALA A 192 -14.92 -4.37 -1.34
CA ALA A 192 -15.53 -4.17 -0.02
C ALA A 192 -14.66 -4.65 1.16
N GLU A 193 -13.88 -5.73 1.00
CA GLU A 193 -13.02 -6.24 2.08
C GLU A 193 -11.77 -5.38 2.27
N VAL A 194 -11.18 -4.88 1.17
CA VAL A 194 -10.07 -3.93 1.23
C VAL A 194 -10.54 -2.59 1.78
N SER A 195 -11.71 -2.10 1.36
CA SER A 195 -12.31 -0.87 1.91
C SER A 195 -12.49 -0.95 3.40
N LYS A 196 -13.13 -2.01 3.92
CA LYS A 196 -13.31 -2.20 5.37
C LYS A 196 -11.98 -2.19 6.13
N LEU A 197 -10.91 -2.74 5.55
CA LEU A 197 -9.59 -2.75 6.19
C LEU A 197 -9.00 -1.34 6.25
N VAL A 198 -9.07 -0.58 5.16
CA VAL A 198 -8.60 0.82 5.10
C VAL A 198 -9.44 1.71 6.01
N ASP A 199 -10.77 1.57 5.98
CA ASP A 199 -11.70 2.33 6.81
C ASP A 199 -11.46 2.07 8.30
N ARG A 200 -11.16 0.82 8.69
CA ARG A 200 -10.80 0.48 10.07
C ARG A 200 -9.46 1.12 10.47
N ALA A 201 -8.43 0.96 9.64
CA ALA A 201 -7.11 1.51 9.93
C ALA A 201 -7.15 3.05 10.06
N LEU A 202 -7.89 3.72 9.17
CA LEU A 202 -8.10 5.16 9.23
C LEU A 202 -8.95 5.54 10.45
N GLY A 203 -10.02 4.78 10.71
CA GLY A 203 -10.92 4.96 11.86
C GLY A 203 -10.18 4.92 13.20
N ASP A 204 -9.28 3.97 13.39
CA ASP A 204 -8.49 3.84 14.62
C ASP A 204 -7.60 5.08 14.85
N ILE A 205 -6.92 5.57 13.80
CA ILE A 205 -6.08 6.79 13.89
C ILE A 205 -6.95 8.03 14.14
N GLN A 206 -8.04 8.17 13.39
CA GLN A 206 -9.00 9.27 13.54
C GLN A 206 -9.63 9.28 14.93
N GLN A 207 -9.87 8.13 15.55
CA GLN A 207 -10.40 8.04 16.91
C GLN A 207 -9.37 8.49 17.95
N VAL A 208 -8.10 8.09 17.78
CA VAL A 208 -7.01 8.50 18.69
C VAL A 208 -6.78 10.01 18.62
N TRP A 209 -6.80 10.59 17.41
CA TRP A 209 -6.58 12.04 17.23
C TRP A 209 -7.89 12.84 17.38
N GLY A 210 -9.04 12.17 17.29
CA GLY A 210 -10.38 12.72 17.22
C GLY A 210 -10.56 13.74 16.08
N VAL A 211 -9.92 13.52 14.93
CA VAL A 211 -10.05 14.36 13.73
C VAL A 211 -10.50 13.48 12.57
N ASN A 212 -11.25 14.05 11.62
CA ASN A 212 -11.53 13.40 10.35
C ASN A 212 -10.39 13.73 9.39
N LEU A 213 -9.43 12.83 9.19
CA LEU A 213 -8.22 13.11 8.41
C LEU A 213 -8.52 13.62 6.98
N PRO A 214 -9.42 13.00 6.20
CA PRO A 214 -9.78 13.53 4.88
C PRO A 214 -10.32 14.96 4.92
N GLN A 215 -11.23 15.27 5.85
CA GLN A 215 -11.91 16.57 5.90
C GLN A 215 -11.13 17.66 6.63
N ASP A 216 -10.43 17.28 7.69
CA ASP A 216 -9.75 18.19 8.62
C ASP A 216 -8.26 18.32 8.34
N ILE A 217 -7.65 17.41 7.53
CA ILE A 217 -6.22 17.45 7.17
C ILE A 217 -6.02 17.42 5.64
N PHE A 218 -6.47 16.38 4.95
CA PHE A 218 -6.01 16.12 3.57
C PHE A 218 -6.51 17.15 2.54
N ASN A 219 -7.67 17.77 2.78
CA ASN A 219 -8.29 18.69 1.81
C ASN A 219 -7.55 20.02 1.61
N TRP A 220 -6.76 20.48 2.58
CA TRP A 220 -6.06 21.78 2.53
C TRP A 220 -4.55 21.64 2.28
N VAL A 221 -4.02 20.42 2.32
CA VAL A 221 -2.61 20.14 2.07
C VAL A 221 -2.32 20.38 0.59
N GLN A 222 -1.55 21.43 0.32
CA GLN A 222 -1.12 21.84 -1.01
C GLN A 222 0.40 21.83 -1.07
N GLY A 223 0.95 21.40 -2.20
CA GLY A 223 2.39 21.32 -2.38
C GLY A 223 2.99 20.12 -1.63
N GLU A 224 4.27 20.24 -1.31
CA GLU A 224 5.02 19.14 -0.72
C GLU A 224 4.46 18.69 0.63
N TYR A 225 4.37 17.38 0.81
CA TYR A 225 4.09 16.77 2.09
C TYR A 225 4.95 15.53 2.33
N ALA A 226 5.13 15.19 3.61
CA ALA A 226 5.69 13.92 4.04
C ALA A 226 4.95 13.42 5.28
N LEU A 227 4.53 12.15 5.28
CA LEU A 227 3.96 11.45 6.42
C LEU A 227 4.85 10.27 6.75
N ALA A 228 5.26 10.13 8.01
CA ALA A 228 6.10 9.02 8.44
C ALA A 228 5.71 8.50 9.83
N VAL A 229 6.03 7.22 10.05
CA VAL A 229 6.06 6.64 11.39
C VAL A 229 7.43 6.93 12.00
N VAL A 230 7.46 7.28 13.27
CA VAL A 230 8.67 7.42 14.06
C VAL A 230 8.65 6.38 15.18
N PRO A 231 9.73 5.59 15.36
CA PRO A 231 9.84 4.69 16.50
C PRO A 231 9.75 5.49 17.80
N SER A 232 8.79 5.13 18.66
CA SER A 232 8.67 5.72 19.99
C SER A 232 9.14 4.72 21.07
N SER A 233 9.56 5.25 22.22
CA SER A 233 9.88 4.42 23.40
C SER A 233 8.62 3.85 24.07
N SER A 234 7.46 4.44 23.77
CA SER A 234 6.16 3.91 24.19
C SER A 234 5.75 2.78 23.23
N ASN A 235 4.94 1.83 23.69
CA ASN A 235 4.47 0.72 22.83
C ASN A 235 3.55 1.17 21.66
N SER A 236 3.31 2.47 21.47
CA SER A 236 2.57 3.06 20.35
C SER A 236 3.50 3.66 19.28
N ALA A 237 3.07 3.60 18.01
CA ALA A 237 3.78 4.26 16.93
C ALA A 237 3.49 5.78 16.96
N ASP A 238 4.54 6.59 16.99
CA ASP A 238 4.41 8.03 16.80
C ASP A 238 4.43 8.37 15.32
N TRP A 239 3.84 9.53 14.97
CA TRP A 239 3.77 10.01 13.60
C TRP A 239 4.36 11.40 13.48
N VAL A 240 4.95 11.67 12.31
CA VAL A 240 5.37 13.00 11.87
C VAL A 240 4.69 13.27 10.53
N PHE A 241 3.98 14.38 10.46
CA PHE A 241 3.37 14.89 9.25
C PHE A 241 3.93 16.28 8.95
N VAL A 242 4.47 16.46 7.75
CA VAL A 242 5.09 17.70 7.28
C VAL A 242 4.31 18.14 6.06
N THR A 243 3.95 19.41 6.00
CA THR A 243 3.22 20.01 4.87
C THR A 243 3.70 21.43 4.65
N GLU A 244 3.65 21.91 3.41
CA GLU A 244 3.92 23.32 3.14
C GLU A 244 2.88 24.23 3.81
N THR A 245 3.34 25.41 4.24
CA THR A 245 2.49 26.49 4.72
C THR A 245 1.71 27.08 3.55
N SER A 246 0.40 27.24 3.71
CA SER A 246 -0.48 27.94 2.77
C SER A 246 -1.55 28.73 3.54
N ALA A 247 -2.29 29.60 2.85
CA ALA A 247 -3.42 30.29 3.47
C ALA A 247 -4.48 29.30 4.00
N ASP A 248 -4.71 28.21 3.26
CA ASP A 248 -5.65 27.15 3.66
C ASP A 248 -5.11 26.34 4.85
N ALA A 249 -3.78 26.12 4.92
CA ALA A 249 -3.15 25.46 6.07
C ALA A 249 -3.33 26.27 7.37
N LEU A 250 -3.21 27.60 7.31
CA LEU A 250 -3.43 28.46 8.48
C LEU A 250 -4.88 28.36 9.00
N GLN A 251 -5.86 28.43 8.09
CA GLN A 251 -7.28 28.25 8.46
C GLN A 251 -7.56 26.86 9.02
N ALA A 252 -6.93 25.83 8.47
CA ALA A 252 -7.06 24.48 8.97
C ALA A 252 -6.44 24.30 10.36
N ILE A 253 -5.30 24.94 10.62
CA ILE A 253 -4.68 24.95 11.95
C ILE A 253 -5.61 25.59 12.97
N ASP A 254 -6.25 26.71 12.63
CA ASP A 254 -7.23 27.35 13.52
C ASP A 254 -8.41 26.41 13.83
N LYS A 255 -8.90 25.67 12.82
CA LYS A 255 -9.91 24.63 12.99
C LYS A 255 -9.43 23.48 13.88
N LEU A 256 -8.18 23.03 13.74
CA LEU A 256 -7.59 22.01 14.61
C LEU A 256 -7.47 22.52 16.07
N ASP A 257 -7.11 23.78 16.26
CA ASP A 257 -7.08 24.43 17.57
C ASP A 257 -8.50 24.49 18.18
N GLU A 258 -9.54 24.76 17.39
CA GLU A 258 -10.94 24.69 17.83
C GLU A 258 -11.37 23.27 18.21
N ILE A 259 -11.02 22.26 17.41
CA ILE A 259 -11.29 20.85 17.72
C ILE A 259 -10.60 20.46 19.03
N ALA A 260 -9.35 20.86 19.24
CA ALA A 260 -8.63 20.61 20.49
C ALA A 260 -9.34 21.26 21.70
N ARG A 261 -9.76 22.52 21.59
CA ARG A 261 -10.52 23.20 22.66
C ARG A 261 -11.86 22.53 22.95
N SER A 262 -12.58 22.05 21.94
CA SER A 262 -13.85 21.33 22.14
C SER A 262 -13.70 20.01 22.89
N LYS A 263 -12.47 19.46 22.94
CA LYS A 263 -12.11 18.26 23.72
C LYS A 263 -11.46 18.60 25.06
N GLU A 264 -11.57 19.86 25.49
CA GLU A 264 -10.99 20.37 26.73
C GLU A 264 -9.45 20.29 26.77
N TYR A 265 -8.80 20.24 25.60
CA TYR A 265 -7.34 20.31 25.54
C TYR A 265 -6.86 21.75 25.75
N SER A 266 -5.80 21.90 26.52
CA SER A 266 -5.08 23.15 26.70
C SER A 266 -4.09 23.35 25.56
N ILE A 267 -4.08 24.54 24.97
CA ILE A 267 -3.14 24.90 23.91
C ILE A 267 -2.03 25.74 24.52
N GLY A 268 -0.82 25.18 24.59
CA GLY A 268 0.35 25.82 25.16
C GLY A 268 1.45 26.01 24.12
N SER A 269 2.29 27.02 24.28
CA SER A 269 3.51 27.17 23.48
C SER A 269 4.74 27.14 24.37
N PHE A 270 5.80 26.51 23.88
CA PHE A 270 7.10 26.45 24.55
C PHE A 270 8.22 26.34 23.52
N THR A 271 9.47 26.40 23.96
CA THR A 271 10.64 26.34 23.08
C THR A 271 11.31 24.98 23.18
N LEU A 272 11.58 24.37 22.02
CA LEU A 272 12.34 23.12 21.88
C LEU A 272 13.40 23.33 20.80
N ARG A 273 14.68 23.09 21.09
CA ARG A 273 15.81 23.32 20.15
C ARG A 273 15.78 24.72 19.50
N ASN A 274 15.48 25.75 20.28
CA ASN A 274 15.31 27.14 19.81
C ASN A 274 14.15 27.35 18.81
N GLN A 275 13.31 26.34 18.57
CA GLN A 275 12.09 26.44 17.80
C GLN A 275 10.90 26.65 18.73
N LYS A 276 10.04 27.62 18.41
CA LYS A 276 8.75 27.77 19.09
C LYS A 276 7.83 26.66 18.62
N ILE A 277 7.30 25.89 19.57
CA ILE A 277 6.37 24.80 19.32
C ILE A 277 5.07 25.03 20.09
N THR A 278 3.96 24.57 19.53
CA THR A 278 2.63 24.64 20.12
C THR A 278 2.14 23.22 20.36
N ALA A 279 1.67 22.92 21.57
CA ALA A 279 1.15 21.60 21.92
C ALA A 279 -0.31 21.68 22.37
N TRP A 280 -1.10 20.71 21.91
CA TRP A 280 -2.41 20.39 22.45
C TRP A 280 -2.21 19.38 23.57
N THR A 281 -2.55 19.76 24.80
CA THR A 281 -2.28 18.95 26.00
C THR A 281 -3.56 18.64 26.75
N GLN A 282 -3.64 17.42 27.29
CA GLN A 282 -4.71 17.03 28.20
C GLN A 282 -4.14 16.91 29.61
N LEU A 283 -4.85 17.46 30.60
CA LEU A 283 -4.52 17.25 32.00
C LEU A 283 -4.96 15.84 32.41
N THR A 284 -4.01 15.05 32.89
CA THR A 284 -4.25 13.71 33.41
C THR A 284 -3.65 13.60 34.82
N THR A 285 -3.92 12.49 35.51
CA THR A 285 -3.31 12.21 36.81
C THR A 285 -2.40 11.01 36.69
N SER A 286 -1.16 11.14 37.15
CA SER A 286 -0.27 9.99 37.31
C SER A 286 -0.32 9.51 38.75
N SER A 287 -0.57 8.21 38.93
CA SER A 287 -0.44 7.55 40.22
C SER A 287 0.91 6.84 40.23
N ASN A 288 1.92 7.48 40.83
CA ASN A 288 3.24 6.89 40.92
C ASN A 288 3.28 5.96 42.14
N SER A 289 3.29 4.64 41.93
CA SER A 289 3.55 3.66 43.00
C SER A 289 5.06 3.42 43.13
N GLY A 290 5.78 4.44 43.59
CA GLY A 290 7.17 4.28 44.00
C GLY A 290 7.29 3.32 45.19
N LYS A 291 8.43 2.65 45.34
CA LYS A 291 8.75 1.63 46.37
C LYS A 291 8.66 2.09 47.84
N GLU A 292 8.14 3.29 48.10
CA GLU A 292 7.78 3.78 49.44
C GLU A 292 6.29 4.12 49.44
N ASN A 293 5.56 3.60 50.43
CA ASN A 293 4.09 3.63 50.60
C ASN A 293 3.40 5.02 50.66
N LYS A 294 3.77 6.00 49.83
CA LYS A 294 3.08 7.29 49.70
C LYS A 294 2.52 7.42 48.29
N ARG A 295 1.21 7.22 48.15
CA ARG A 295 0.46 7.55 46.94
C ARG A 295 0.54 9.07 46.75
N GLN A 296 1.40 9.52 45.84
CA GLN A 296 1.40 10.90 45.37
C GLN A 296 0.71 10.92 44.00
N SER A 297 -0.52 11.40 43.98
CA SER A 297 -1.21 11.74 42.74
C SER A 297 -0.64 13.07 42.26
N ALA A 298 0.05 13.07 41.11
CA ALA A 298 0.51 14.30 40.46
C ALA A 298 -0.37 14.58 39.24
N ILE A 299 -0.78 15.85 39.09
CA ILE A 299 -1.37 16.32 37.84
C ILE A 299 -0.24 16.42 36.82
N VAL A 300 -0.38 15.74 35.70
CA VAL A 300 0.59 15.76 34.59
C VAL A 300 -0.13 16.15 33.30
N THR A 301 0.59 16.81 32.40
CA THR A 301 0.08 17.15 31.07
C THR A 301 0.60 16.13 30.07
N GLU A 302 -0.32 15.50 29.35
CA GLU A 302 0.02 14.61 28.24
C GLU A 302 -0.20 15.35 26.92
N ALA A 303 0.80 15.37 26.04
CA ALA A 303 0.63 15.91 24.70
C ALA A 303 -0.25 14.97 23.86
N LYS A 304 -1.31 15.52 23.26
CA LYS A 304 -2.17 14.82 22.28
C LYS A 304 -1.83 15.19 20.84
N GLY A 305 -1.06 16.25 20.65
CA GLY A 305 -0.38 16.58 19.41
C GLY A 305 0.48 17.82 19.57
N VAL A 306 1.47 17.97 18.70
CA VAL A 306 2.44 19.05 18.72
C VAL A 306 2.60 19.59 17.31
N ARG A 307 2.70 20.92 17.17
CA ARG A 307 2.96 21.58 15.89
C ARG A 307 4.08 22.60 15.98
N ALA A 308 4.78 22.78 14.87
CA ALA A 308 5.84 23.77 14.72
C ALA A 308 5.93 24.27 13.28
N THR A 309 6.09 25.58 13.10
CA THR A 309 6.40 26.20 11.81
C THR A 309 7.91 26.32 11.65
N VAL A 310 8.49 25.71 10.62
CA VAL A 310 9.92 25.76 10.31
C VAL A 310 10.13 26.07 8.83
N GLY A 311 10.67 27.25 8.53
CA GLY A 311 10.80 27.72 7.15
C GLY A 311 9.45 27.82 6.45
N LYS A 312 9.29 27.10 5.32
CA LYS A 312 8.02 27.01 4.56
C LYS A 312 7.12 25.85 4.99
N TYR A 313 7.41 25.16 6.09
CA TYR A 313 6.68 23.96 6.50
C TYR A 313 6.00 24.11 7.85
N GLU A 314 4.82 23.48 7.95
CA GLU A 314 4.17 23.11 9.20
C GLU A 314 4.46 21.64 9.48
N ILE A 315 4.97 21.37 10.67
CA ILE A 315 5.27 20.02 11.16
C ILE A 315 4.27 19.71 12.25
N PHE A 316 3.59 18.57 12.15
CA PHE A 316 2.66 18.03 13.13
C PHE A 316 3.18 16.68 13.62
N THR A 317 3.13 16.45 14.92
CA THR A 317 3.55 15.18 15.53
C THR A 317 2.59 14.76 16.62
N THR A 318 2.60 13.46 16.94
CA THR A 318 1.78 12.89 18.03
C THR A 318 2.37 13.15 19.42
N SER A 319 3.68 13.41 19.52
CA SER A 319 4.40 13.60 20.77
C SER A 319 5.49 14.67 20.66
N VAL A 320 5.98 15.15 21.81
CA VAL A 320 7.10 16.11 21.88
C VAL A 320 8.40 15.43 21.46
N GLU A 321 8.56 14.15 21.76
CA GLU A 321 9.69 13.31 21.37
C GLU A 321 9.76 13.15 19.85
N ALA A 322 8.63 12.93 19.19
CA ALA A 322 8.55 12.88 17.73
C ALA A 322 8.87 14.25 17.11
N MET A 323 8.45 15.36 17.74
CA MET A 323 8.83 16.71 17.30
C MET A 323 10.34 16.94 17.44
N ASP A 324 10.95 16.54 18.57
CA ASP A 324 12.40 16.62 18.76
C ASP A 324 13.16 15.83 17.70
N ALA A 325 12.68 14.61 17.40
CA ALA A 325 13.25 13.76 16.37
C ALA A 325 13.16 14.38 14.97
N ALA A 326 12.02 15.00 14.62
CA ALA A 326 11.80 15.65 13.34
C ALA A 326 12.72 16.88 13.16
N LEU A 327 12.81 17.74 14.18
CA LEU A 327 13.70 18.91 14.18
C LEU A 327 15.17 18.49 14.10
N LYS A 328 15.56 17.44 14.85
CA LYS A 328 16.91 16.88 14.82
C LYS A 328 17.27 16.23 13.48
N ALA A 329 16.29 15.64 12.79
CA ALA A 329 16.48 14.98 11.49
C ALA A 329 17.02 15.96 10.44
N ALA A 330 16.50 17.19 10.44
CA ALA A 330 16.94 18.26 9.53
C ALA A 330 18.41 18.67 9.74
N GLU A 331 18.97 18.45 10.93
CA GLU A 331 20.35 18.82 11.27
C GLU A 331 21.33 17.67 11.08
N THR A 332 20.93 16.44 11.47
CA THR A 332 21.90 15.37 11.77
C THR A 332 21.64 14.03 11.08
N GLY A 333 20.51 13.85 10.38
CA GLY A 333 20.26 12.60 9.68
C GLY A 333 18.79 12.33 9.34
N SER A 334 18.33 12.92 8.25
CA SER A 334 17.00 12.73 7.69
C SER A 334 16.90 11.46 6.82
N LEU A 335 15.67 11.08 6.46
CA LEU A 335 15.42 9.96 5.54
C LEU A 335 16.03 10.21 4.16
N VAL A 336 16.10 11.47 3.70
CA VAL A 336 16.77 11.80 2.43
C VAL A 336 18.26 11.44 2.48
N ALA A 337 18.92 11.60 3.64
CA ALA A 337 20.32 11.21 3.80
C ALA A 337 20.51 9.71 4.12
N ASN A 338 19.43 8.94 4.30
CA ASN A 338 19.51 7.53 4.64
C ASN A 338 19.97 6.70 3.42
N GLN A 339 21.06 5.94 3.59
CA GLN A 339 21.65 5.12 2.52
C GLN A 339 20.68 4.07 1.97
N ASP A 340 19.88 3.46 2.82
CA ASP A 340 18.91 2.44 2.45
C ASP A 340 17.76 3.00 1.63
N PHE A 341 17.29 4.20 2.00
CA PHE A 341 16.33 4.95 1.21
C PHE A 341 16.91 5.34 -0.16
N GLN A 342 18.11 5.92 -0.19
CA GLN A 342 18.80 6.32 -1.42
C GLN A 342 19.00 5.15 -2.40
N ILE A 343 19.47 4.00 -1.90
CA ILE A 343 19.59 2.76 -2.68
C ILE A 343 18.24 2.34 -3.27
N SER A 344 17.16 2.52 -2.51
CA SER A 344 15.84 2.07 -2.94
C SER A 344 15.22 2.97 -4.00
N ILE A 345 15.45 4.28 -3.93
CA ILE A 345 14.96 5.23 -4.95
C ILE A 345 15.84 5.25 -6.21
N GLU A 346 17.12 4.91 -6.12
CA GLU A 346 18.05 4.79 -7.26
C GLU A 346 17.56 3.75 -8.30
N ALA A 347 16.87 2.70 -7.84
CA ALA A 347 16.31 1.67 -8.72
C ALA A 347 15.04 2.12 -9.46
N LEU A 348 14.45 3.26 -9.06
CA LEU A 348 13.18 3.77 -9.56
C LEU A 348 13.37 4.85 -10.63
N PRO A 349 12.34 5.14 -11.46
CA PRO A 349 12.41 6.23 -12.41
C PRO A 349 12.60 7.60 -11.71
N PRO A 350 13.52 8.46 -12.21
CA PRO A 350 13.79 9.74 -11.57
C PRO A 350 12.60 10.70 -11.69
N ALA A 351 11.90 10.70 -12.83
CA ALA A 351 10.65 11.43 -13.00
C ALA A 351 9.48 10.63 -12.40
N ASN A 352 8.90 11.15 -11.32
CA ASN A 352 7.81 10.49 -10.58
C ASN A 352 6.88 11.46 -9.83
N ASP A 353 5.89 10.92 -9.12
CA ASP A 353 4.93 11.69 -8.31
C ASP A 353 5.12 11.49 -6.80
N GLY A 354 6.32 11.08 -6.38
CA GLY A 354 6.67 10.88 -4.99
C GLY A 354 6.96 9.42 -4.64
N TYR A 355 7.17 9.17 -3.35
CA TYR A 355 7.67 7.89 -2.86
C TYR A 355 6.82 7.39 -1.70
N PHE A 356 6.47 6.11 -1.76
CA PHE A 356 6.11 5.29 -0.62
C PHE A 356 7.33 4.45 -0.26
N TYR A 357 7.77 4.47 0.99
CA TYR A 357 8.91 3.71 1.50
C TYR A 357 8.51 2.92 2.74
N LEU A 358 8.95 1.66 2.78
CA LEU A 358 8.73 0.74 3.88
C LEU A 358 10.01 -0.05 4.17
N ASP A 359 10.60 0.12 5.34
CA ASP A 359 11.63 -0.77 5.89
C ASP A 359 10.96 -1.97 6.56
N TRP A 360 11.09 -3.13 5.91
CA TRP A 360 10.35 -4.33 6.30
C TRP A 360 10.74 -4.86 7.68
N PRO A 361 12.04 -5.02 8.02
CA PRO A 361 12.43 -5.48 9.36
C PRO A 361 11.93 -4.56 10.48
N SER A 362 11.97 -3.25 10.27
CA SER A 362 11.60 -2.28 11.30
C SER A 362 10.08 -2.23 11.51
N ILE A 363 9.31 -2.31 10.43
CA ILE A 363 7.85 -2.23 10.50
C ILE A 363 7.17 -3.52 10.99
N ARG A 364 7.82 -4.69 10.77
CA ARG A 364 7.26 -6.01 11.12
C ARG A 364 6.75 -6.07 12.56
N SER A 365 7.52 -5.54 13.50
CA SER A 365 7.18 -5.52 14.93
C SER A 365 5.94 -4.69 15.27
N ILE A 366 5.63 -3.68 14.45
CA ILE A 366 4.47 -2.80 14.60
C ILE A 366 3.24 -3.46 13.96
N TRP A 367 3.38 -3.99 12.74
CA TRP A 367 2.25 -4.50 11.95
C TRP A 367 1.75 -5.87 12.40
N GLU A 368 2.63 -6.75 12.87
CA GLU A 368 2.23 -8.05 13.41
C GLU A 368 1.26 -7.96 14.60
N LYS A 369 1.29 -6.83 15.33
CA LYS A 369 0.40 -6.57 16.47
C LYS A 369 -0.98 -6.08 16.02
N GLN A 370 -1.07 -5.38 14.89
CA GLN A 370 -2.28 -4.69 14.45
C GLN A 370 -3.11 -5.49 13.43
N ILE A 371 -2.46 -6.30 12.57
CA ILE A 371 -3.15 -7.04 11.50
C ILE A 371 -2.72 -8.52 11.52
N PRO A 372 -3.35 -9.37 12.35
CA PRO A 372 -3.00 -10.79 12.48
C PRO A 372 -3.10 -11.58 11.17
N LEU A 373 -3.96 -11.15 10.22
CA LEU A 373 -4.11 -11.80 8.92
C LEU A 373 -2.84 -11.74 8.06
N LEU A 374 -2.01 -10.71 8.22
CA LEU A 374 -0.76 -10.59 7.47
C LEU A 374 0.26 -11.65 7.88
N ARG A 375 0.22 -12.14 9.13
CA ARG A 375 1.02 -13.29 9.54
C ARG A 375 0.69 -14.50 8.66
N LEU A 376 -0.58 -14.74 8.31
CA LEU A 376 -0.95 -15.88 7.44
C LEU A 376 -0.40 -15.73 6.01
N ILE A 377 -0.34 -14.52 5.48
CA ILE A 377 0.25 -14.25 4.15
C ILE A 377 1.78 -14.37 4.20
N GLU A 378 2.39 -13.91 5.29
CA GLU A 378 3.82 -14.10 5.52
C GLU A 378 4.18 -15.59 5.58
N LEU A 379 3.34 -16.42 6.21
CA LEU A 379 3.55 -17.87 6.28
C LEU A 379 3.59 -18.55 4.90
N SER A 380 2.81 -18.09 3.92
CA SER A 380 2.72 -18.72 2.60
C SER A 380 3.84 -18.30 1.64
N ALA A 381 4.49 -17.16 1.90
CA ALA A 381 5.60 -16.64 1.10
C ALA A 381 6.83 -16.28 1.95
N ARG A 382 7.07 -17.02 3.05
CA ARG A 382 8.19 -16.82 3.98
C ARG A 382 9.53 -16.56 3.28
N PRO A 383 9.96 -17.33 2.26
CA PRO A 383 11.25 -17.10 1.62
C PRO A 383 11.38 -15.71 0.99
N LEU A 384 10.28 -15.07 0.58
CA LEU A 384 10.32 -13.70 0.09
C LEU A 384 10.42 -12.71 1.27
N PHE A 385 9.54 -12.84 2.26
CA PHE A 385 9.42 -11.88 3.37
C PHE A 385 10.59 -11.95 4.37
N ASP A 386 11.20 -13.12 4.57
CA ASP A 386 12.39 -13.27 5.43
C ASP A 386 13.62 -12.59 4.81
N HIS A 387 13.66 -12.47 3.47
CA HIS A 387 14.72 -11.79 2.73
C HIS A 387 14.35 -10.38 2.29
N LEU A 388 13.13 -9.90 2.58
CA LEU A 388 12.70 -8.57 2.19
C LEU A 388 13.32 -7.53 3.12
N ARG A 389 14.08 -6.60 2.53
CA ARG A 389 14.70 -5.48 3.25
C ARG A 389 13.81 -4.25 3.23
N SER A 390 13.32 -3.87 2.05
CA SER A 390 12.43 -2.73 1.89
C SER A 390 11.53 -2.87 0.66
N ILE A 391 10.39 -2.17 0.71
CA ILE A 391 9.52 -1.95 -0.43
C ILE A 391 9.48 -0.45 -0.68
N THR A 392 9.78 -0.04 -1.90
CA THR A 392 9.60 1.34 -2.34
C THR A 392 8.70 1.38 -3.56
N VAL A 393 7.70 2.25 -3.55
CA VAL A 393 6.75 2.43 -4.65
C VAL A 393 6.81 3.88 -5.11
N THR A 394 6.72 4.08 -6.42
CA THR A 394 6.58 5.40 -7.02
C THR A 394 5.63 5.36 -8.20
N SER A 395 4.84 6.43 -8.39
CA SER A 395 3.99 6.62 -9.57
C SER A 395 4.75 7.39 -10.65
N THR A 396 4.55 7.06 -11.92
CA THR A 396 5.17 7.75 -13.06
C THR A 396 4.13 8.38 -13.97
N GLY A 397 3.09 8.95 -13.36
CA GLY A 397 2.00 9.63 -14.04
C GLY A 397 1.03 8.68 -14.77
N GLU A 398 0.31 9.27 -15.70
CA GLU A 398 -0.77 8.64 -16.46
C GLU A 398 -0.62 8.99 -17.95
N ILE A 399 -0.78 8.01 -18.83
CA ILE A 399 -0.75 8.22 -20.29
C ILE A 399 -1.98 7.54 -20.88
N THR A 400 -2.85 8.31 -21.53
CA THR A 400 -4.06 7.79 -22.20
C THR A 400 -4.87 6.82 -21.32
N GLY A 401 -5.16 7.24 -20.09
CA GLY A 401 -5.92 6.44 -19.13
C GLY A 401 -5.15 5.28 -18.48
N ILE A 402 -3.84 5.19 -18.69
CA ILE A 402 -2.97 4.15 -18.12
C ILE A 402 -2.08 4.76 -17.05
N ARG A 403 -2.38 4.48 -15.79
CA ARG A 403 -1.57 4.89 -14.64
C ARG A 403 -0.44 3.90 -14.44
N LYS A 404 0.77 4.42 -14.23
CA LYS A 404 1.98 3.61 -14.08
C LYS A 404 2.56 3.75 -12.69
N ALA A 405 2.97 2.64 -12.10
CA ALA A 405 3.81 2.65 -10.91
C ALA A 405 4.99 1.69 -11.07
N THR A 406 6.08 2.01 -10.39
CA THR A 406 7.22 1.11 -10.24
C THR A 406 7.41 0.78 -8.77
N ILE A 407 7.53 -0.51 -8.49
CA ILE A 407 7.76 -1.06 -7.16
C ILE A 407 9.14 -1.69 -7.16
N PHE A 408 9.99 -1.30 -6.22
CA PHE A 408 11.26 -1.95 -5.96
C PHE A 408 11.19 -2.68 -4.63
N MET A 409 11.33 -4.00 -4.68
CA MET A 409 11.46 -4.86 -3.51
C MET A 409 12.94 -5.18 -3.33
N ARG A 410 13.59 -4.51 -2.38
CA ARG A 410 14.98 -4.76 -2.05
C ARG A 410 15.09 -6.01 -1.21
N LEU A 411 16.00 -6.90 -1.59
CA LEU A 411 16.26 -8.15 -0.87
C LEU A 411 17.62 -8.06 -0.12
N ASN A 412 17.75 -8.81 0.97
CA ASN A 412 18.96 -8.93 1.79
C ASN A 412 20.04 -9.81 1.15
#